data_AF-A0A4S3LNP1-F1
#
_entry.id   AF-A0A4S3LNP1-F1
#
_cell.length_a   1.000
_cell.length_b   1.000
_cell.length_c   1.000
_cell.angle_alpha   90.00
_cell.angle_beta   90.00
_cell.angle_gamma   90.00
#
_symmetry.space_group_name_H-M   'P 1'
#
loop_
_entity.id
_entity.type
_entity.pdbx_description
1 polymer ?
#
loop_
_entity_poly.entity_id
_entity_poly.type
_entity_poly.pdbx_seq_one_letter_code
_entity_poly.pdbx_strand_id
1 'polypeptide(L)' 'MKRHHTDQFKHLSPEQQLTCLKMLQRVEETPLSKGITGVAVSVIMNNGHTATLSKFIAQPEEVSVLVSWNNDQRGNDRRD' A
#
# COMPACT_ATOMS: atom_id res chain seq x y z
N MET A 1 1.55 -18.61 -1.31
CA MET A 1 0.93 -17.46 -0.63
C MET A 1 0.02 -17.95 0.48
N LYS A 2 0.16 -17.44 1.70
CA LYS A 2 -0.73 -17.83 2.81
C LYS A 2 -2.15 -17.35 2.50
N ARG A 3 -3.17 -18.20 2.74
CA ARG A 3 -4.60 -17.90 2.49
C ARG A 3 -5.10 -16.62 3.17
N HIS A 4 -4.41 -16.14 4.20
CA HIS A 4 -4.80 -14.94 4.94
C HIS A 4 -4.64 -13.62 4.16
N HIS A 5 -3.81 -13.58 3.11
CA HIS A 5 -3.55 -12.32 2.39
C HIS A 5 -4.56 -12.02 1.27
N THR A 6 -5.22 -13.06 0.73
CA THR A 6 -6.26 -12.88 -0.29
C THR A 6 -7.48 -12.14 0.25
N ASP A 7 -7.73 -12.22 1.56
CA ASP A 7 -8.87 -11.58 2.19
C ASP A 7 -8.73 -10.05 2.27
N GLN A 8 -7.50 -9.54 2.33
CA GLN A 8 -7.23 -8.10 2.46
C GLN A 8 -7.65 -7.30 1.23
N PHE A 9 -7.65 -7.91 0.05
CA PHE A 9 -7.93 -7.22 -1.22
C PHE A 9 -9.30 -7.53 -1.81
N LYS A 10 -10.16 -8.32 -1.13
CA LYS A 10 -11.48 -8.74 -1.64
C LYS A 10 -12.40 -7.60 -2.08
N HIS A 11 -12.19 -6.40 -1.55
CA HIS A 11 -12.97 -5.20 -1.88
C HIS A 11 -12.54 -4.52 -3.20
N LEU A 12 -11.41 -4.93 -3.80
CA LEU A 12 -10.89 -4.39 -5.06
C LEU A 12 -11.40 -5.19 -6.26
N SER A 13 -11.32 -4.62 -7.47
CA SER A 13 -11.58 -5.39 -8.70
C SER A 13 -10.54 -6.49 -8.91
N PRO A 14 -10.82 -7.58 -9.67
CA PRO A 14 -9.89 -8.69 -9.85
C PRO A 14 -8.49 -8.29 -10.35
N GLU A 15 -8.40 -7.31 -11.25
CA GLU A 15 -7.12 -6.81 -11.78
C GLU A 15 -6.31 -6.06 -10.71
N GLN A 16 -6.98 -5.20 -9.92
CA GLN A 16 -6.38 -4.51 -8.79
C GLN A 16 -5.94 -5.49 -7.69
N GLN A 17 -6.77 -6.50 -7.40
CA GLN A 17 -6.41 -7.59 -6.47
C GLN A 17 -5.13 -8.28 -6.90
N LEU A 18 -5.05 -8.72 -8.16
CA LEU A 18 -3.86 -9.39 -8.69
C LEU A 18 -2.61 -8.50 -8.56
N THR A 19 -2.75 -7.20 -8.83
CA THR A 19 -1.64 -6.26 -8.75
C THR A 19 -1.17 -6.05 -7.30
N CYS A 20 -2.10 -5.89 -6.35
CA CYS A 20 -1.81 -5.81 -4.93
C CYS A 20 -1.19 -7.11 -4.37
N LEU A 21 -1.61 -8.27 -4.87
CA LEU A 21 -1.02 -9.56 -4.52
C LEU A 21 0.42 -9.71 -5.04
N LYS A 22 0.72 -9.23 -6.26
CA LYS A 22 2.09 -9.17 -6.78
C LYS A 22 2.96 -8.20 -5.99
N MET A 23 2.41 -7.05 -5.59
CA MET A 23 3.08 -6.11 -4.70
C MET A 23 3.44 -6.77 -3.37
N LEU A 24 2.50 -7.47 -2.75
CA LEU A 24 2.72 -8.22 -1.52
C LEU A 24 3.85 -9.23 -1.67
N GLN A 25 3.80 -10.06 -2.71
CA GLN A 25 4.84 -11.03 -3.00
C GLN A 25 6.22 -10.35 -3.12
N ARG A 26 6.29 -9.22 -3.83
CA ARG A 26 7.54 -8.46 -4.02
C ARG A 26 8.11 -7.95 -2.71
N VAL A 27 7.27 -7.44 -1.82
CA VAL A 27 7.68 -6.95 -0.48
C VAL A 27 8.19 -8.11 0.38
N GLU A 28 7.47 -9.24 0.39
CA GLU A 28 7.85 -10.41 1.18
C GLU A 28 9.19 -11.00 0.73
N GLU A 29 9.38 -11.15 -0.59
CA GLU A 29 10.58 -11.73 -1.21
C GLU A 29 11.78 -10.79 -1.21
N THR A 30 11.58 -9.47 -1.05
CA THR A 30 12.71 -8.53 -1.02
C THR A 30 13.55 -8.75 0.24
N PRO A 31 14.84 -9.11 0.10
CA PRO A 31 15.74 -9.26 1.23
C PRO A 31 16.12 -7.89 1.78
N LEU A 32 16.03 -7.73 3.10
CA LEU A 32 16.54 -6.57 3.81
C LEU A 32 17.98 -6.89 4.22
N SER A 33 18.92 -6.55 3.33
CA SER A 33 20.36 -6.80 3.49
C SER A 33 21.09 -5.61 4.12
N LYS A 34 22.41 -5.73 4.32
CA LYS A 34 23.21 -4.75 5.05
C LYS A 34 23.04 -3.34 4.47
N GLY A 35 22.59 -2.41 5.32
CA GLY A 35 22.33 -1.01 4.95
C GLY A 35 20.87 -0.69 4.59
N ILE A 36 19.97 -1.68 4.55
CA ILE A 36 18.55 -1.50 4.25
C ILE A 36 17.72 -1.92 5.47
N THR A 37 16.97 -0.99 6.06
CA THR A 37 16.11 -1.25 7.24
C THR A 37 14.65 -1.49 6.90
N GLY A 38 14.24 -1.23 5.65
CA GLY A 38 12.91 -1.52 5.16
C GLY A 38 12.74 -1.35 3.66
N VAL A 39 11.62 -1.84 3.15
CA VAL A 39 11.17 -1.71 1.76
C VAL A 39 9.68 -1.38 1.77
N ALA A 40 9.27 -0.48 0.89
CA ALA A 40 7.87 -0.21 0.61
C ALA A 40 7.62 -0.32 -0.89
N VAL A 41 6.51 -0.94 -1.27
CA VAL A 41 6.04 -0.99 -2.65
C VAL A 41 4.63 -0.42 -2.67
N SER A 42 4.35 0.41 -3.67
CA SER A 42 3.04 1.04 -3.84
C SER A 42 2.44 0.68 -5.18
N VAL A 43 1.13 0.48 -5.19
CA VAL A 43 0.29 0.37 -6.38
C VAL A 43 -0.59 1.61 -6.42
N ILE A 44 -0.45 2.40 -7.48
CA ILE A 44 -1.29 3.57 -7.74
C ILE A 44 -2.28 3.16 -8.83
N MET A 45 -3.57 3.29 -8.52
CA MET A 45 -4.66 2.91 -9.39
C MET A 45 -5.17 4.14 -10.15
N ASN A 46 -5.71 3.93 -11.36
CA ASN A 46 -6.19 5.01 -12.22
C ASN A 46 -7.39 5.79 -11.63
N ASN A 47 -8.06 5.24 -10.62
CA ASN A 47 -9.14 5.90 -9.88
C ASN A 47 -8.61 6.76 -8.72
N GLY A 48 -7.30 6.98 -8.63
CA GLY A 48 -6.66 7.80 -7.59
C GLY A 48 -6.39 7.06 -6.28
N HIS A 49 -6.85 5.81 -6.12
CA HIS A 49 -6.50 5.03 -4.94
C HIS A 49 -5.05 4.55 -4.96
N THR A 50 -4.40 4.60 -3.81
CA THR A 50 -3.04 4.07 -3.62
C THR A 50 -3.05 3.03 -2.52
N ALA A 51 -2.45 1.87 -2.79
CA ALA A 51 -2.17 0.85 -1.80
C ALA A 51 -0.66 0.73 -1.63
N THR A 52 -0.18 0.90 -0.41
CA THR A 52 1.24 0.76 -0.06
C THR A 52 1.41 -0.37 0.93
N LEU A 53 2.37 -1.25 0.67
CA LEU A 53 2.78 -2.26 1.63
C LEU A 53 4.28 -2.10 1.93
N SER A 54 4.61 -2.17 3.21
CA SER A 54 5.96 -2.00 3.71
C SER A 54 6.37 -3.12 4.65
N LYS A 55 7.65 -3.48 4.60
CA LYS A 55 8.30 -4.44 5.48
C LYS A 55 9.55 -3.78 6.05
N PHE A 56 9.73 -3.85 7.36
CA PHE A 56 10.86 -3.27 8.09
C PHE A 56 11.54 -4.34 8.95
N ILE A 57 12.85 -4.19 9.17
CA ILE A 57 13.61 -4.90 10.23
C ILE A 57 13.94 -3.98 11.42
N ALA A 58 13.59 -2.70 11.32
CA ALA A 58 13.70 -1.73 12.41
C ALA A 58 12.66 -2.03 13.51
N GLN A 59 12.95 -1.61 14.74
CA GLN A 59 11.96 -1.70 15.82
C GLN A 59 10.80 -0.73 15.52
N PRO A 60 9.56 -1.04 15.93
CA PRO A 60 8.40 -0.18 15.63
C PRO A 60 8.59 1.29 15.99
N GLU A 61 9.28 1.59 17.10
CA GLU A 61 9.61 2.93 17.57
C GLU A 61 10.60 3.70 16.67
N GLU A 62 11.35 3.00 15.82
CA GLU A 62 12.30 3.58 14.87
C GLU A 62 11.63 3.94 13.53
N VAL A 63 10.35 3.58 13.35
CA VAL A 63 9.61 3.77 12.10
C VAL A 63 8.57 4.86 12.25
N SER A 64 8.71 5.94 11.48
CA SER A 64 7.68 6.98 11.34
C SER A 64 7.11 6.97 9.92
N VAL A 65 5.80 6.73 9.80
CA VAL A 65 5.08 6.80 8.52
C VAL A 65 4.27 8.09 8.49
N LEU A 66 4.70 9.05 7.66
CA LEU A 66 3.94 10.27 7.38
C LEU A 66 3.05 10.03 6.17
N VAL A 67 1.74 10.27 6.35
CA VAL A 67 0.76 10.19 5.27
C VAL A 67 0.08 11.55 5.14
N SER A 68 0.09 12.11 3.93
CA SER A 68 -0.62 13.33 3.59
C SER A 68 -1.60 13.03 2.47
N TRP A 69 -2.84 13.47 2.63
CA TRP A 69 -3.90 13.35 1.63
C TRP A 69 -4.31 14.75 1.22
N ASN A 70 -4.40 15.02 -0.08
CA ASN A 70 -5.06 16.24 -0.53
C ASN A 70 -6.56 15.99 -0.66
N ASN A 71 -7.37 16.72 0.10
CA ASN A 71 -8.83 16.50 0.22
C ASN A 71 -9.66 17.48 -0.61
N ASP A 72 -9.07 18.11 -1.63
CA ASP A 72 -9.65 19.21 -2.42
C ASP A 72 -10.86 18.85 -3.32
N GLN A 73 -11.64 17.81 -3.02
CA GLN A 73 -12.88 17.49 -3.75
C GLN A 73 -14.17 17.60 -2.92
N ARG A 74 -14.13 18.05 -1.66
CA ARG A 74 -15.35 18.32 -0.87
C ARG A 74 -15.67 19.80 -0.77
N GLY A 75 -16.08 20.42 -1.88
CA GLY A 75 -16.54 21.79 -1.81
C GLY A 75 -16.91 22.45 -3.13
N ASN A 76 -17.81 21.87 -3.93
CA ASN A 76 -18.55 22.71 -4.90
C ASN A 76 -19.93 22.20 -5.39
N ASP A 77 -20.63 21.38 -4.59
CA ASP A 77 -22.05 21.05 -4.85
C ASP A 77 -22.98 21.83 -3.93
N ARG A 78 -22.85 23.16 -3.93
CA ARG A 78 -23.96 24.07 -3.58
C ARG A 78 -24.25 24.90 -4.82
N ARG A 79 -25.16 24.40 -5.66
CA ARG A 79 -25.79 25.22 -6.69
C ARG A 79 -26.99 25.91 -6.05
N ASP A 80 -26.99 27.24 -6.18
CA ASP A 80 -28.15 28.11 -6.02
C ASP A 80 -29.23 27.77 -7.06
#